data_AF-A0A8X7CJK3-F1
#
_entry.id   AF-A0A8X7CJK3-F1
#
_cell.length_a   1.000
_cell.length_b   1.000
_cell.length_c   1.000
_cell.angle_alpha   90.00
_cell.angle_beta   90.00
_cell.angle_gamma   90.00
#
_symmetry.space_group_name_H-M   'P 1'
#
loop_
_entity.id
_entity.type
_entity.pdbx_description
1 polymer ?
#
loop_
_entity_poly.entity_id
_entity_poly.type
_entity_poly.pdbx_seq_one_letter_code
_entity_poly.pdbx_strand_id
1 'polypeptide(L)'
;MRELTNMMSSHRIHSASYHPQSTGMIERLNRHLKSAIIAHEDTGWSDILPIVLLGLCSAMKNDLKAASSQLVYGTTLRLPSDLISS
;
A
#
# COMPACT_ATOMS: atom_id res chain seq x y z
N MET A 1 4.37 -6.28 22.58
CA MET A 1 4.71 -5.20 21.62
C MET A 1 6.09 -4.57 21.88
N ARG A 2 6.39 -4.05 23.08
CA ARG A 2 7.75 -3.53 23.40
C ARG A 2 8.85 -4.58 23.20
N GLU A 3 8.63 -5.83 23.59
CA GLU A 3 9.59 -6.92 23.39
C GLU A 3 9.84 -7.23 21.91
N LEU A 4 8.80 -7.19 21.07
CA LEU A 4 8.93 -7.40 19.61
C LEU A 4 9.72 -6.27 18.95
N THR A 5 9.47 -5.03 19.36
CA THR A 5 10.19 -3.84 18.90
C THR A 5 11.67 -3.91 19.26
N ASN A 6 11.98 -4.41 20.46
CA ASN A 6 13.36 -4.61 20.92
C ASN A 6 14.07 -5.74 20.15
N MET A 7 13.36 -6.84 19.89
CA MET A 7 13.87 -7.97 19.10
C MET A 7 14.19 -7.56 17.65
N MET A 8 13.36 -6.69 17.06
CA MET A 8 13.54 -6.18 15.70
C MET A 8 14.44 -4.92 15.61
N SER A 9 15.04 -4.47 16.72
CA SER A 9 15.79 -3.20 16.81
C SER A 9 15.08 -2.01 16.16
N SER A 10 13.75 -2.00 16.21
CA SER A 10 12.92 -0.99 15.56
C SER A 10 12.57 0.10 16.57
N HIS A 11 12.39 1.35 16.14
CA HIS A 11 11.93 2.42 17.03
C HIS A 11 10.44 2.69 16.81
N ARG A 12 9.64 2.57 17.87
CA ARG A 12 8.20 2.86 17.79
C ARG A 12 7.96 4.36 17.86
N ILE A 13 7.43 4.94 16.77
CA ILE A 13 6.99 6.33 16.73
C ILE A 13 5.50 6.36 17.10
N HIS A 14 5.14 7.15 18.10
CA HIS A 14 3.75 7.37 18.48
C HIS A 14 3.23 8.64 17.81
N SER A 15 2.16 8.52 17.04
CA SER A 15 1.39 9.69 16.58
C SER A 15 0.61 10.28 17.76
N ALA A 16 0.61 11.61 17.89
CA ALA A 16 -0.20 12.29 18.90
C ALA A 16 -1.70 12.06 18.65
N SER A 17 -2.46 11.87 19.72
CA SER A 17 -3.92 11.75 19.65
C SER A 17 -4.54 12.97 18.97
N TYR A 18 -5.56 12.76 18.12
CA TYR A 18 -6.23 13.82 17.37
C TYR A 18 -5.32 14.65 16.45
N HIS A 19 -4.20 14.08 15.98
CA HIS A 19 -3.29 14.75 15.06
C HIS A 19 -3.35 14.15 13.63
N PRO A 20 -4.35 14.53 12.82
CA PRO A 20 -4.61 13.95 11.49
C PRO A 20 -3.46 14.17 10.50
N GLN A 21 -2.57 15.12 10.75
CA GLN A 21 -1.39 15.34 9.91
C GLN A 21 -0.36 14.21 10.03
N SER A 22 -0.23 13.57 11.21
CA SER A 22 0.72 12.46 11.39
C SER A 22 0.22 11.15 10.79
N THR A 23 -1.09 10.94 10.71
CA THR A 23 -1.70 9.70 10.19
C THR A 23 -2.29 9.83 8.79
N GLY A 24 -2.35 11.04 8.24
CA GLY A 24 -3.09 11.33 7.02
C GLY A 24 -2.64 10.55 5.79
N MET A 25 -1.35 10.20 5.65
CA MET A 25 -0.89 9.34 4.55
C MET A 25 -1.45 7.92 4.66
N ILE A 26 -1.42 7.34 5.86
CA ILE A 26 -1.94 6.00 6.15
C ILE A 26 -3.47 5.98 5.99
N GLU A 27 -4.15 7.01 6.48
CA GLU A 27 -5.61 7.12 6.34
C GLU A 27 -6.06 7.24 4.88
N ARG A 28 -5.34 8.01 4.05
CA ARG A 28 -5.61 8.08 2.60
C ARG A 28 -5.38 6.74 1.91
N LEU A 29 -4.29 6.05 2.24
CA LEU A 29 -4.02 4.70 1.71
C LEU A 29 -5.14 3.73 2.08
N ASN A 30 -5.53 3.71 3.36
CA ASN A 30 -6.62 2.87 3.85
C ASN A 30 -7.95 3.19 3.18
N ARG A 31 -8.22 4.45 2.84
CA ARG A 31 -9.44 4.83 2.11
C ARG A 31 -9.45 4.24 0.70
N HIS A 32 -8.35 4.37 -0.04
CA HIS A 32 -8.23 3.78 -1.38
C HIS A 32 -8.33 2.25 -1.32
N LEU A 33 -7.67 1.63 -0.35
CA LEU A 33 -7.74 0.17 -0.15
C LEU A 33 -9.17 -0.30 0.10
N LYS A 34 -9.90 0.36 1.01
CA LYS A 34 -11.30 0.03 1.30
C LYS A 34 -12.18 0.21 0.07
N SER A 35 -12.04 1.31 -0.67
CA SER A 35 -12.80 1.55 -1.89
C SER A 35 -12.54 0.48 -2.96
N ALA A 36 -11.29 0.06 -3.14
CA ALA A 36 -10.95 -1.00 -4.07
C ALA A 36 -11.53 -2.35 -3.64
N ILE A 37 -11.43 -2.72 -2.35
CA ILE A 37 -12.03 -3.95 -1.83
C ILE A 37 -13.55 -3.95 -2.00
N ILE A 38 -14.24 -2.85 -1.71
CA ILE A 38 -15.70 -2.73 -1.87
C ILE A 38 -16.12 -2.88 -3.35
N ALA A 39 -15.28 -2.44 -4.29
CA ALA A 39 -15.57 -2.59 -5.72
C ALA A 39 -15.47 -4.05 -6.21
N HIS A 40 -14.83 -4.94 -5.45
CA HIS A 40 -14.77 -6.37 -5.73
C HIS A 40 -15.87 -7.08 -4.93
N GLU A 41 -17.11 -6.98 -5.41
CA GLU A 41 -18.28 -7.60 -4.78
C GLU A 41 -18.12 -9.14 -4.70
N ASP A 42 -18.49 -9.73 -3.55
CA ASP A 42 -18.74 -11.16 -3.31
C ASP A 42 -17.54 -12.14 -3.23
N THR A 43 -16.30 -11.73 -3.54
CA THR A 43 -15.11 -12.57 -3.33
C THR A 43 -14.48 -12.31 -1.97
N GLY A 44 -13.99 -13.36 -1.30
CA GLY A 44 -13.35 -13.25 0.01
C GLY A 44 -12.27 -12.16 -0.01
N TRP A 45 -12.45 -11.10 0.79
CA TRP A 45 -11.60 -9.91 0.77
C TRP A 45 -10.09 -10.21 0.90
N SER A 46 -9.74 -11.32 1.54
CA SER A 46 -8.37 -11.79 1.71
C SER A 46 -7.72 -12.29 0.42
N ASP A 47 -8.50 -12.86 -0.50
CA ASP A 47 -8.03 -13.42 -1.77
C ASP A 47 -7.72 -12.31 -2.79
N ILE A 48 -8.55 -11.28 -2.81
CA ILE A 48 -8.39 -10.11 -3.68
C ILE A 48 -7.38 -9.08 -3.12
N LEU A 49 -7.09 -9.12 -1.82
CA LEU A 49 -6.15 -8.22 -1.15
C LEU A 49 -4.78 -8.12 -1.83
N PRO A 50 -4.06 -9.22 -2.15
CA PRO A 50 -2.77 -9.14 -2.83
C PRO A 50 -2.87 -8.46 -4.20
N ILE A 51 -3.96 -8.68 -4.95
CA ILE A 51 -4.18 -8.08 -6.28
C ILE A 51 -4.43 -6.58 -6.16
N VAL A 52 -5.28 -6.18 -5.21
CA VAL A 52 -5.57 -4.76 -4.94
C VAL A 52 -4.31 -4.02 -4.48
N LEU A 53 -3.52 -4.63 -3.59
CA LEU A 53 -2.25 -4.06 -3.15
C LEU A 53 -1.24 -3.93 -4.30
N LEU A 54 -1.16 -4.94 -5.18
CA LEU A 54 -0.30 -4.89 -6.35
C LEU A 54 -0.69 -3.72 -7.27
N GLY A 55 -1.99 -3.55 -7.53
CA GLY A 55 -2.51 -2.41 -8.30
C GLY A 55 -2.16 -1.07 -7.66
N LEU A 56 -2.36 -0.94 -6.34
CA LEU A 56 -2.06 0.30 -5.61
C LEU A 56 -0.56 0.62 -5.56
N CYS A 57 0.30 -0.40 -5.48
CA CYS A 57 1.75 -0.23 -5.48
C CYS A 57 2.32 0.06 -6.88
N SER A 58 1.71 -0.48 -7.93
CA SER A 58 2.17 -0.31 -9.31
C SER A 58 1.51 0.84 -10.06
N ALA A 59 0.42 1.40 -9.54
CA ALA A 59 -0.24 2.55 -10.14
C ALA A 59 0.70 3.76 -10.18
N MET A 60 0.76 4.43 -11.33
CA MET A 60 1.49 5.68 -11.47
C MET A 60 0.82 6.75 -10.60
N LYS A 61 1.59 7.33 -9.69
CA LYS A 61 1.13 8.47 -8.91
C LYS A 61 1.57 9.75 -9.61
N ASN A 62 0.63 10.43 -10.27
CA ASN A 62 0.90 11.64 -11.07
C ASN A 62 1.65 12.74 -10.31
N ASP A 63 1.36 12.89 -9.02
CA ASP A 63 2.04 13.82 -8.11
C ASP A 63 3.55 13.54 -7.99
N LEU A 64 3.92 12.25 -7.96
CA LEU A 64 5.31 11.80 -7.84
C LEU A 64 5.95 11.46 -9.20
N LYS A 65 5.16 11.43 -10.28
CA LYS A 65 5.54 10.94 -11.62
C LYS A 65 6.17 9.53 -11.61
N ALA A 66 5.87 8.73 -10.59
CA ALA A 66 6.42 7.39 -10.38
C ALA A 66 5.40 6.49 -9.67
N ALA A 67 5.53 5.17 -9.84
CA ALA A 67 4.81 4.18 -9.05
C ALA A 67 5.51 3.94 -7.70
N SER A 68 4.76 3.51 -6.68
CA SER A 68 5.33 3.21 -5.36
C SER A 68 6.35 2.07 -5.43
N SER A 69 6.09 1.05 -6.28
CA SER A 69 7.03 -0.05 -6.54
C SER A 69 8.33 0.45 -7.17
N GLN A 70 8.27 1.41 -8.10
CA GLN A 70 9.45 2.01 -8.70
C GLN A 70 10.30 2.77 -7.68
N LEU A 71 9.66 3.49 -6.74
CA LEU A 71 10.39 4.22 -5.70
C LEU A 71 11.08 3.30 -4.69
N VAL A 72 10.52 2.12 -4.43
CA VAL A 72 11.09 1.14 -3.49
C VAL A 72 12.19 0.31 -4.15
N TYR A 73 11.95 -0.19 -5.36
CA TYR A 73 12.85 -1.13 -6.04
C TYR A 73 13.82 -0.45 -7.03
N GLY A 74 13.61 0.83 -7.35
CA GLY A 74 14.39 1.56 -8.35
C GLY A 74 14.09 1.16 -9.81
N THR A 75 13.16 0.22 -10.02
CA THR A 75 12.85 -0.34 -11.35
C THR A 75 11.35 -0.45 -11.57
N THR A 76 10.91 -0.38 -12.82
CA THR A 76 9.50 -0.65 -13.19
C THR A 76 9.16 -2.11 -12.91
N LEU A 77 8.14 -2.33 -12.07
CA LEU A 77 7.63 -3.66 -11.78
C LEU A 77 6.90 -4.21 -13.01
N ARG A 78 7.25 -5.42 -13.47
CA ARG A 78 6.48 -6.10 -14.52
C ARG A 78 5.19 -6.65 -13.93
N LEU A 79 4.05 -6.23 -14.48
CA LEU A 79 2.75 -6.73 -14.07
C LEU A 79 2.38 -7.98 -14.86
N PRO A 80 1.49 -8.85 -14.34
CA PRO A 80 0.94 -9.97 -15.09
C PRO A 80 0.30 -9.54 -16.42
N SER A 81 -0.27 -8.33 -16.48
CA SER A 81 -0.82 -7.73 -17.70
C SER A 81 0.23 -7.43 -18.77
N ASP A 82 1.47 -7.08 -18.39
CA ASP A 82 2.57 -6.88 -19.35
C ASP A 82 3.01 -8.20 -19.99
N LEU A 83 2.80 -9.32 -19.31
CA LEU A 83 3.18 -10.65 -19.81
C LEU A 83 2.20 -11.17 -20.88
N ILE A 84 0.94 -10.74 -20.82
CA ILE A 84 -0.11 -11.16 -21.77
C ILE A 84 -0.05 -10.35 -23.08
N SER A 85 0.52 -9.14 -23.02
CA SER A 85 0.69 -8.27 -24.19
C SER A 85 2.02 -8.46 -24.94
N SER A 86 2.83 -9.46 -24.57
CA SER A 86 4.15 -9.74 -25.16
C SER A 86 4.15 -10.93 -26.11
#